data_AF-A0A9D9DMX5-F1
#
_entry.id   AF-A0A9D9DMX5-F1
#
_cell.length_a   1.000
_cell.length_b   1.000
_cell.length_c   1.000
_cell.angle_alpha   90.00
_cell.angle_beta   90.00
_cell.angle_gamma   90.00
#
_symmetry.space_group_name_H-M   'P 1'
#
loop_
_entity.id
_entity.type
_entity.pdbx_description
1 polymer ?
#
loop_
_entity_poly.entity_id
_entity_poly.type
_entity_poly.pdbx_seq_one_letter_code
_entity_poly.pdbx_strand_id
1 'polypeptide(L)'
;MEINNLCKTSYPVYYAKAQKQTCAGSVCQPQNIDVSLYNSKGVRIPFCGLVKGADFIEENCINFLRKIRENRCRKFDEYDIKEMLETLRKEKNSSDRESVLKEVFCIESEDFGKTPPKDFLKRALRLTAGRPEDERFAILEFAQHELNNATKPLEAFAALPVEKQDKLVKILKDINKIDDATFSTMDEPPYQNIDSVYDFFRVLVYAEDDLAKLSKAEANTYKVDTYHLIKDDLEFFKKQNYPNENIKKKVNTVTQNIYNYFMENIL
;
A
#
# COMPACT_ATOMS: atom_id res chain seq x y z
N MET A 1 -29.90 -15.44 -17.85
CA MET A 1 -29.84 -16.03 -16.49
C MET A 1 -28.44 -16.61 -16.31
N GLU A 2 -27.75 -16.10 -15.27
CA GLU A 2 -26.72 -16.75 -14.44
C GLU A 2 -25.47 -17.27 -15.19
N ILE A 3 -24.33 -16.57 -15.18
CA ILE A 3 -23.39 -16.37 -14.05
C ILE A 3 -23.31 -17.58 -13.11
N ASN A 4 -22.25 -18.37 -13.28
CA ASN A 4 -21.50 -18.98 -12.19
C ASN A 4 -20.17 -19.49 -12.74
N ASN A 5 -19.08 -18.76 -12.48
CA ASN A 5 -17.76 -19.38 -12.39
C ASN A 5 -17.04 -18.79 -11.18
N LEU A 6 -17.50 -19.31 -10.04
CA LEU A 6 -16.73 -19.41 -8.80
C LEU A 6 -15.31 -19.87 -9.12
N CYS A 7 -14.34 -19.12 -8.65
CA CYS A 7 -12.94 -19.51 -8.56
C CYS A 7 -12.86 -20.84 -7.77
N LYS A 8 -12.82 -21.96 -8.50
CA LYS A 8 -12.54 -23.30 -7.99
C LYS A 8 -11.31 -23.83 -8.72
N THR A 9 -10.16 -23.71 -8.10
CA THR A 9 -8.97 -24.52 -8.37
C THR A 9 -8.29 -24.78 -7.01
N SER A 10 -8.80 -25.71 -6.22
CA SER A 10 -8.23 -27.04 -6.00
C SER A 10 -6.71 -27.05 -5.78
N TYR A 11 -6.29 -26.98 -4.51
CA TYR A 11 -4.91 -27.27 -4.09
C TYR A 11 -4.65 -28.79 -4.11
N PRO A 12 -3.56 -29.28 -4.73
CA PRO A 12 -3.09 -30.62 -4.47
C PRO A 12 -2.32 -30.67 -3.15
N VAL A 13 -2.82 -31.50 -2.24
CA VAL A 13 -2.16 -31.93 -1.01
C VAL A 13 -0.93 -32.78 -1.35
N TYR A 14 0.25 -32.38 -0.88
CA TYR A 14 1.40 -33.30 -0.75
C TYR A 14 1.99 -33.24 0.66
N TYR A 15 1.60 -34.21 1.47
CA TYR A 15 2.39 -34.69 2.59
C TYR A 15 3.58 -35.48 2.02
N ALA A 16 4.80 -35.03 2.24
CA ALA A 16 5.99 -35.88 2.11
C ALA A 16 6.40 -36.35 3.50
N LYS A 17 6.01 -37.59 3.82
CA LYS A 17 6.42 -38.34 5.00
C LYS A 17 7.94 -38.46 5.08
N ALA A 18 8.44 -38.23 6.29
CA ALA A 18 9.80 -38.55 6.68
C ALA A 18 10.04 -40.07 6.76
N GLN A 19 11.28 -40.45 6.44
CA GLN A 19 12.04 -41.65 6.86
C GLN A 19 11.65 -43.04 6.31
N LYS A 20 12.58 -43.64 5.54
CA LYS A 20 13.62 -44.55 6.07
C LYS A 20 14.45 -45.14 4.91
N GLN A 21 15.76 -44.94 4.92
CA GLN A 21 16.74 -45.91 4.44
C GLN A 21 17.98 -45.82 5.33
N THR A 22 18.18 -46.85 6.15
CA THR A 22 19.45 -47.19 6.80
C THR A 22 20.38 -47.80 5.77
N CYS A 23 21.66 -47.40 5.77
CA CYS A 23 22.82 -48.30 5.63
C CYS A 23 24.10 -47.54 5.99
N ALA A 24 24.98 -48.25 6.68
CA ALA A 24 26.21 -47.79 7.32
C ALA A 24 27.36 -47.58 6.33
N GLY A 25 28.32 -46.74 6.75
CA GLY A 25 29.71 -46.78 6.30
C GLY A 25 30.07 -45.83 5.17
N SER A 26 30.66 -44.68 5.50
CA SER A 26 31.97 -44.24 4.97
C SER A 26 32.19 -42.74 5.20
N VAL A 27 33.33 -42.46 5.85
CA VAL A 27 34.22 -41.30 5.69
C VAL A 27 33.55 -39.92 5.55
N CYS A 28 33.65 -39.15 6.64
CA CYS A 28 33.48 -37.70 6.64
C CYS A 28 34.30 -37.06 5.51
N GLN A 29 33.62 -36.59 4.46
CA GLN A 29 34.13 -35.53 3.61
C GLN A 29 33.43 -34.24 4.03
N PRO A 30 34.17 -33.15 4.32
CA PRO A 30 33.56 -31.88 4.59
C PRO A 30 32.93 -31.40 3.28
N GLN A 31 31.60 -31.45 3.20
CA GLN A 31 30.88 -30.80 2.12
C GLN A 31 31.26 -29.32 2.16
N ASN A 32 31.75 -28.81 1.04
CA ASN A 32 31.97 -27.39 0.81
C ASN A 32 30.66 -26.66 1.05
N ILE A 33 30.48 -26.17 2.27
CA ILE A 33 29.46 -25.19 2.61
C ILE A 33 29.90 -23.93 1.87
N ASP A 34 29.07 -23.46 0.94
CA ASP A 34 29.25 -22.16 0.32
C ASP A 34 29.10 -21.09 1.42
N VAL A 35 30.20 -20.80 2.10
CA VAL A 35 30.27 -19.80 3.15
C VAL A 35 30.22 -18.45 2.46
N SER A 36 29.13 -17.70 2.63
CA SER A 36 29.07 -16.32 2.14
C SER A 36 30.34 -15.57 2.52
N LEU A 37 30.81 -14.65 1.66
CA LEU A 37 32.04 -13.87 1.79
C LEU A 37 32.22 -13.17 3.17
N TYR A 38 31.14 -13.04 3.94
CA TYR A 38 31.11 -12.51 5.30
C TYR A 38 31.69 -13.46 6.35
N ASN A 39 31.52 -14.78 6.16
CA ASN A 39 32.07 -15.79 7.08
C ASN A 39 33.57 -16.02 6.85
N SER A 40 34.07 -15.87 5.61
CA SER A 40 35.50 -16.02 5.29
C SER A 40 36.36 -14.86 5.81
N LYS A 41 35.77 -13.67 6.02
CA LYS A 41 36.46 -12.50 6.58
C LYS A 41 36.38 -12.39 8.11
N GLY A 42 35.88 -13.42 8.81
CA GLY A 42 35.75 -13.38 10.28
C GLY A 42 34.75 -12.33 10.79
N VAL A 43 33.94 -11.74 9.92
CA VAL A 43 32.89 -10.79 10.29
C VAL A 43 31.66 -11.60 10.70
N ARG A 44 31.72 -12.22 11.88
CA ARG A 44 30.51 -12.58 12.63
C ARG A 44 29.92 -11.25 13.10
N ILE A 45 28.91 -10.75 12.41
CA ILE A 45 27.92 -9.90 13.07
C ILE A 45 26.96 -10.89 13.72
N PRO A 46 27.08 -11.20 15.03
CA PRO A 46 25.97 -11.82 15.73
C PRO A 46 24.82 -10.81 15.62
N PHE A 47 23.89 -11.10 14.72
CA PHE A 47 22.63 -10.37 14.68
C PHE A 47 21.87 -10.78 15.93
N CYS A 48 22.08 -10.02 17.01
CA CYS A 48 21.31 -10.11 18.22
C CYS A 48 19.87 -9.77 17.84
N GLY A 49 18.93 -10.69 18.08
CA GLY A 49 17.51 -10.37 18.08
C GLY A 49 17.21 -9.40 19.22
N LEU A 50 17.55 -8.13 19.01
CA LEU A 50 17.32 -7.04 19.95
C LEU A 50 15.83 -6.81 20.11
N VAL A 51 15.09 -6.92 19.01
CA VAL A 51 13.63 -6.96 19.04
C VAL A 51 13.16 -8.38 19.33
N LYS A 52 12.38 -8.48 20.42
CA LYS A 52 11.63 -9.66 20.83
C LYS A 52 10.16 -9.30 20.85
N GLY A 53 9.32 -10.20 20.34
CA GLY A 53 7.88 -10.04 20.39
C GLY A 53 7.36 -10.24 21.81
N ALA A 54 6.31 -9.50 22.17
CA ALA A 54 5.61 -9.74 23.42
C ALA A 54 4.87 -11.09 23.39
N ASP A 55 4.33 -11.45 22.22
CA ASP A 55 3.54 -12.65 21.99
C ASP A 55 4.02 -13.40 20.73
N PHE A 56 3.51 -14.63 20.53
CA PHE A 56 3.80 -15.45 19.36
C PHE A 56 3.49 -14.74 18.03
N ILE A 57 2.43 -13.93 17.98
CA ILE A 57 2.06 -13.17 16.77
C ILE A 57 3.09 -12.08 16.45
N GLU A 58 3.58 -11.36 17.45
CA GLU A 58 4.65 -10.37 17.23
C GLU A 58 5.95 -11.05 16.78
N GLU A 59 6.27 -12.22 17.34
CA GLU A 59 7.41 -13.03 16.87
C GLU A 59 7.26 -13.49 15.41
N ASN A 60 6.05 -13.85 14.97
CA ASN A 60 5.80 -14.16 13.56
C ASN A 60 6.02 -12.92 12.67
N CYS A 61 5.53 -11.75 13.10
CA CYS A 61 5.74 -10.49 12.39
C CYS A 61 7.24 -10.15 12.28
N ILE A 62 8.01 -10.30 13.37
CA ILE A 62 9.46 -10.10 13.38
C ILE A 62 10.16 -11.06 12.41
N ASN A 63 9.80 -12.34 12.46
CA ASN A 63 10.38 -13.37 11.60
C ASN A 63 10.04 -13.13 10.13
N PHE A 64 8.85 -12.62 9.84
CA PHE A 64 8.47 -12.18 8.50
C PHE A 64 9.37 -11.02 8.05
N LEU A 65 9.45 -9.93 8.81
CA LEU A 65 10.24 -8.74 8.47
C LEU A 65 11.74 -9.03 8.29
N ARG A 66 12.32 -9.91 9.12
CA ARG A 66 13.73 -10.32 9.01
C ARG A 66 14.04 -11.12 7.74
N LYS A 67 13.04 -11.76 7.12
CA LYS A 67 13.20 -12.52 5.88
C LYS A 67 13.17 -11.62 4.65
N ILE A 68 12.60 -10.43 4.73
CA ILE A 68 12.44 -9.52 3.60
C ILE A 68 13.80 -8.95 3.22
N ARG A 69 14.12 -9.06 1.94
CA ARG A 69 15.40 -8.64 1.37
C ARG A 69 15.20 -7.61 0.29
N GLU A 70 16.15 -6.69 0.23
CA GLU A 70 16.35 -5.78 -0.89
C GLU A 70 17.71 -6.12 -1.48
N ASN A 71 17.70 -6.70 -2.68
CA ASN A 71 18.88 -7.31 -3.29
C ASN A 71 19.51 -8.38 -2.37
N ARG A 72 20.79 -8.23 -2.03
CA ARG A 72 21.53 -9.17 -1.17
C ARG A 72 21.42 -8.82 0.32
N CYS A 73 20.82 -7.69 0.66
CA CYS A 73 20.76 -7.15 2.01
C CYS A 73 19.36 -7.34 2.60
N ARG A 74 19.26 -7.34 3.93
CA ARG A 74 17.96 -7.22 4.59
C ARG A 74 17.43 -5.82 4.37
N LYS A 75 16.12 -5.71 4.15
CA LYS A 75 15.47 -4.43 3.90
C LYS A 75 15.28 -3.60 5.16
N PHE A 76 15.02 -4.26 6.28
CA PHE A 76 14.75 -3.63 7.58
C PHE A 76 15.83 -3.96 8.59
N ASP A 77 16.26 -2.96 9.35
CA ASP A 77 17.09 -3.14 10.53
C ASP A 77 16.23 -3.38 11.79
N GLU A 78 16.85 -3.63 12.94
CA GLU A 78 16.13 -3.90 14.18
C GLU A 78 15.38 -2.66 14.72
N TYR A 79 15.82 -1.44 14.40
CA TYR A 79 15.09 -0.22 14.79
C TYR A 79 13.83 -0.05 13.94
N ASP A 80 13.93 -0.31 12.63
CA ASP A 80 12.79 -0.32 11.72
C ASP A 80 11.75 -1.36 12.16
N ILE A 81 12.18 -2.58 12.48
CA ILE A 81 11.28 -3.65 12.96
C ILE A 81 10.57 -3.21 14.24
N LYS A 82 11.30 -2.63 15.21
CA LYS A 82 10.72 -2.14 16.45
C LYS A 82 9.63 -1.08 16.18
N GLU A 83 9.93 -0.12 15.32
CA GLU A 83 9.00 0.95 14.94
C GLU A 83 7.73 0.40 14.26
N MET A 84 7.88 -0.59 13.38
CA MET A 84 6.75 -1.24 12.70
C MET A 84 5.87 -2.02 13.68
N LEU A 85 6.47 -2.70 14.67
CA LEU A 85 5.71 -3.37 15.73
C LEU A 85 4.95 -2.38 16.62
N GLU A 86 5.59 -1.27 17.01
CA GLU A 86 4.92 -0.19 17.76
C GLU A 86 3.71 0.35 16.99
N THR A 87 3.82 0.42 15.66
CA THR A 87 2.71 0.80 14.78
C THR A 87 1.60 -0.27 14.76
N LEU A 88 1.94 -1.55 14.62
CA LEU A 88 0.98 -2.67 14.63
C LEU A 88 0.24 -2.82 15.97
N ARG A 89 0.82 -2.36 17.08
CA ARG A 89 0.16 -2.36 18.39
C ARG A 89 -1.05 -1.43 18.48
N LYS A 90 -1.27 -0.56 17.48
CA LYS A 90 -2.53 0.19 17.34
C LYS A 90 -3.72 -0.71 17.05
N GLU A 91 -3.50 -1.93 16.53
CA GLU A 91 -4.55 -2.91 16.33
C GLU A 91 -5.15 -3.37 17.66
N LYS A 92 -6.48 -3.28 17.76
CA LYS A 92 -7.23 -3.74 18.94
C LYS A 92 -7.10 -5.25 19.12
N ASN A 93 -7.10 -6.00 18.01
CA ASN A 93 -6.97 -7.45 18.01
C ASN A 93 -5.53 -7.84 17.67
N SER A 94 -4.91 -8.64 18.52
CA SER A 94 -3.54 -9.09 18.29
C SER A 94 -3.42 -10.02 17.08
N SER A 95 -4.47 -10.78 16.74
CA SER A 95 -4.54 -11.67 15.57
C SER A 95 -4.38 -10.93 14.25
N ASP A 96 -4.88 -9.70 14.16
CA ASP A 96 -5.01 -8.96 12.91
C ASP A 96 -3.68 -8.28 12.55
N ARG A 97 -2.73 -8.20 13.49
CA ARG A 97 -1.41 -7.61 13.27
C ARG A 97 -0.65 -8.28 12.14
N GLU A 98 -0.73 -9.62 12.06
CA GLU A 98 -0.04 -10.38 11.02
C GLU A 98 -0.72 -10.20 9.65
N SER A 99 -2.05 -10.10 9.60
CA SER A 99 -2.78 -9.89 8.35
C SER A 99 -2.54 -8.49 7.80
N VAL A 100 -2.64 -7.46 8.63
CA VAL A 100 -2.37 -6.06 8.23
C VAL A 100 -0.95 -5.91 7.72
N LEU A 101 0.02 -6.56 8.38
CA LEU A 101 1.39 -6.56 7.89
C LEU A 101 1.48 -7.22 6.51
N LYS A 102 0.90 -8.40 6.32
CA LYS A 102 0.90 -9.08 5.01
C LYS A 102 0.22 -8.24 3.91
N GLU A 103 -0.93 -7.62 4.22
CA GLU A 103 -1.67 -6.73 3.33
C GLU A 103 -0.79 -5.57 2.83
N VAL A 104 -0.08 -4.89 3.73
CA VAL A 104 0.84 -3.79 3.34
C VAL A 104 1.94 -4.28 2.41
N PHE A 105 2.46 -5.47 2.66
CA PHE A 105 3.53 -6.07 1.88
C PHE A 105 3.07 -6.70 0.57
N CYS A 106 1.75 -6.86 0.34
CA CYS A 106 1.24 -7.21 -0.99
C CYS A 106 1.57 -6.16 -2.05
N ILE A 107 1.81 -4.90 -1.66
CA ILE A 107 2.27 -3.83 -2.57
C ILE A 107 3.64 -4.18 -3.20
N GLU A 108 4.44 -5.04 -2.56
CA GLU A 108 5.70 -5.52 -3.12
C GLU A 108 5.55 -6.63 -4.18
N SER A 109 4.34 -7.06 -4.55
CA SER A 109 4.16 -8.12 -5.55
C SER A 109 4.90 -7.78 -6.85
N GLU A 110 5.47 -8.80 -7.49
CA GLU A 110 6.19 -8.67 -8.76
C GLU A 110 5.30 -8.06 -9.87
N ASP A 111 3.98 -8.20 -9.73
CA ASP A 111 2.97 -7.65 -10.64
C ASP A 111 2.92 -6.11 -10.64
N PHE A 112 3.50 -5.44 -9.64
CA PHE A 112 3.43 -3.98 -9.46
C PHE A 112 4.71 -3.23 -9.88
N GLY A 113 5.66 -3.93 -10.52
CA GLY A 113 6.76 -3.36 -11.29
C GLY A 113 7.91 -2.72 -10.50
N LYS A 114 7.65 -1.89 -9.48
CA LYS A 114 8.67 -1.23 -8.67
C LYS A 114 8.63 -1.70 -7.22
N THR A 115 9.76 -2.23 -6.74
CA THR A 115 9.92 -2.51 -5.31
C THR A 115 9.90 -1.19 -4.51
N PRO A 116 8.93 -0.99 -3.60
CA PRO A 116 8.83 0.24 -2.83
C PRO A 116 10.03 0.38 -1.86
N PRO A 117 10.54 1.58 -1.56
CA PRO A 117 11.58 1.76 -0.55
C PRO A 117 11.03 1.46 0.86
N LYS A 118 11.91 1.15 1.81
CA LYS A 118 11.49 0.79 3.19
C LYS A 118 10.63 1.88 3.87
N ASP A 119 10.93 3.16 3.65
CA ASP A 119 10.19 4.27 4.26
C ASP A 119 8.76 4.39 3.71
N PHE A 120 8.56 3.98 2.45
CA PHE A 120 7.23 3.91 1.85
C PHE A 120 6.36 2.86 2.54
N LEU A 121 6.90 1.66 2.79
CA LEU A 121 6.17 0.58 3.48
C LEU A 121 5.88 0.93 4.93
N LYS A 122 6.83 1.56 5.62
CA LYS A 122 6.61 2.06 6.98
C LYS A 122 5.48 3.09 7.01
N ARG A 123 5.42 3.98 6.01
CA ARG A 123 4.35 4.97 5.87
C ARG A 123 2.99 4.33 5.58
N ALA A 124 2.93 3.40 4.63
CA ALA A 124 1.72 2.65 4.32
C ALA A 124 1.20 1.92 5.58
N LEU A 125 2.09 1.23 6.32
CA LEU A 125 1.73 0.56 7.57
C LEU A 125 1.20 1.53 8.63
N ARG A 126 1.80 2.72 8.77
CA ARG A 126 1.33 3.74 9.73
C ARG A 126 -0.06 4.27 9.40
N LEU A 127 -0.38 4.35 8.10
CA LEU A 127 -1.67 4.84 7.61
C LEU A 127 -2.77 3.78 7.71
N THR A 128 -2.44 2.49 7.60
CA THR A 128 -3.42 1.39 7.63
C THR A 128 -3.64 0.81 9.03
N ALA A 129 -2.62 0.79 9.89
CA ALA A 129 -2.73 0.18 11.21
C ALA A 129 -3.78 0.90 12.10
N GLY A 130 -4.71 0.12 12.64
CA GLY A 130 -5.83 0.54 13.48
C GLY A 130 -7.08 0.95 12.69
N ARG A 131 -7.06 0.86 11.35
CA ARG A 131 -8.20 1.18 10.49
C ARG A 131 -9.02 -0.05 10.10
N PRO A 132 -10.33 0.08 9.84
CA PRO A 132 -11.15 -0.99 9.30
C PRO A 132 -10.67 -1.43 7.91
N GLU A 133 -10.99 -2.67 7.54
CA GLU A 133 -10.48 -3.35 6.34
C GLU A 133 -10.72 -2.56 5.05
N ASP A 134 -11.92 -2.02 4.86
CA ASP A 134 -12.27 -1.24 3.67
C ASP A 134 -11.46 0.07 3.54
N GLU A 135 -11.13 0.72 4.66
CA GLU A 135 -10.23 1.88 4.68
C GLU A 135 -8.78 1.47 4.40
N ARG A 136 -8.33 0.33 4.93
CA ARG A 136 -6.97 -0.17 4.67
C ARG A 136 -6.78 -0.43 3.18
N PHE A 137 -7.68 -1.15 2.54
CA PHE A 137 -7.58 -1.43 1.09
C PHE A 137 -7.60 -0.16 0.24
N ALA A 138 -8.47 0.80 0.56
CA ALA A 138 -8.51 2.08 -0.16
C ALA A 138 -7.18 2.86 -0.06
N ILE A 139 -6.52 2.82 1.10
CA ILE A 139 -5.19 3.45 1.28
C ILE A 139 -4.11 2.66 0.53
N LEU A 140 -4.17 1.32 0.54
CA LEU A 140 -3.17 0.48 -0.12
C LEU A 140 -3.24 0.60 -1.65
N GLU A 141 -4.44 0.69 -2.23
CA GLU A 141 -4.60 0.98 -3.67
C GLU A 141 -4.07 2.36 -4.04
N PHE A 142 -4.33 3.38 -3.21
CA PHE A 142 -3.76 4.71 -3.41
C PHE A 142 -2.23 4.70 -3.36
N ALA A 143 -1.65 3.94 -2.42
CA ALA A 143 -0.22 3.73 -2.32
C ALA A 143 0.34 3.01 -3.56
N GLN A 144 -0.33 1.96 -4.03
CA GLN A 144 0.05 1.25 -5.26
C GLN A 144 0.03 2.19 -6.47
N HIS A 145 -1.01 3.04 -6.58
CA HIS A 145 -1.11 4.01 -7.66
C HIS A 145 0.04 5.05 -7.61
N GLU A 146 0.55 5.43 -6.43
CA GLU A 146 1.74 6.28 -6.32
C GLU A 146 2.98 5.64 -6.94
N LEU A 147 3.26 4.37 -6.64
CA LEU A 147 4.47 3.69 -7.13
C LEU A 147 4.54 3.67 -8.67
N ASN A 148 3.37 3.54 -9.29
CA ASN A 148 3.25 3.50 -10.74
C ASN A 148 3.33 4.89 -11.36
N ASN A 149 2.58 5.87 -10.81
CA ASN A 149 2.14 7.03 -11.59
C ASN A 149 2.46 8.41 -10.98
N ALA A 150 2.97 8.54 -9.73
CA ALA A 150 3.15 9.87 -9.13
C ALA A 150 4.33 10.05 -8.16
N THR A 151 4.59 11.32 -7.84
CA THR A 151 5.63 11.76 -6.93
C THR A 151 5.06 12.09 -5.54
N LYS A 152 5.13 11.13 -4.61
CA LYS A 152 4.96 11.32 -3.16
C LYS A 152 3.58 11.77 -2.60
N PRO A 153 2.42 11.53 -3.22
CA PRO A 153 1.13 11.91 -2.62
C PRO A 153 0.81 11.22 -1.28
N LEU A 154 1.29 9.99 -1.04
CA LEU A 154 1.17 9.28 0.24
C LEU A 154 2.00 9.96 1.34
N GLU A 155 3.12 10.62 0.98
CA GLU A 155 3.89 11.46 1.91
C GLU A 155 3.07 12.63 2.42
N ALA A 156 2.51 13.40 1.48
CA ALA A 156 1.65 14.54 1.78
C ALA A 156 0.45 14.09 2.60
N PHE A 157 -0.20 12.99 2.19
CA PHE A 157 -1.33 12.39 2.91
C PHE A 157 -1.00 12.03 4.37
N ALA A 158 0.17 11.40 4.60
CA ALA A 158 0.62 11.03 5.94
C ALA A 158 0.98 12.22 6.83
N ALA A 159 1.31 13.38 6.24
CA ALA A 159 1.59 14.61 6.97
C ALA A 159 0.32 15.33 7.45
N LEU A 160 -0.85 15.02 6.88
CA LEU A 160 -2.12 15.67 7.24
C LEU A 160 -2.58 15.28 8.66
N PRO A 161 -3.30 16.17 9.37
CA PRO A 161 -4.02 15.80 10.59
C PRO A 161 -4.98 14.63 10.37
N VAL A 162 -5.14 13.77 11.40
CA VAL A 162 -5.99 12.56 11.34
C VAL A 162 -7.42 12.88 10.89
N GLU A 163 -7.98 14.00 11.34
CA GLU A 163 -9.34 14.45 10.95
C GLU A 163 -9.48 14.69 9.45
N LYS A 164 -8.44 15.23 8.80
CA LYS A 164 -8.41 15.44 7.34
C LYS A 164 -8.16 14.14 6.61
N GLN A 165 -7.25 13.30 7.13
CA GLN A 165 -7.03 11.95 6.61
C GLN A 165 -8.36 11.18 6.57
N ASP A 166 -9.13 11.15 7.65
CA ASP A 166 -10.38 10.39 7.73
C ASP A 166 -11.45 10.86 6.74
N LYS A 167 -11.52 12.17 6.46
CA LYS A 167 -12.43 12.69 5.41
C LYS A 167 -11.97 12.25 4.01
N LEU A 168 -10.67 12.32 3.73
CA LEU A 168 -10.09 11.93 2.45
C LEU A 168 -10.15 10.40 2.24
N VAL A 169 -9.99 9.58 3.28
CA VAL A 169 -10.16 8.12 3.21
C VAL A 169 -11.57 7.74 2.76
N LYS A 170 -12.61 8.49 3.17
CA LYS A 170 -13.97 8.24 2.69
C LYS A 170 -14.08 8.40 1.17
N ILE A 171 -13.38 9.38 0.61
CA ILE A 171 -13.33 9.59 -0.84
C ILE A 171 -12.54 8.46 -1.50
N LEU A 172 -11.39 8.05 -0.95
CA LEU A 172 -10.63 6.89 -1.45
C LEU A 172 -11.48 5.62 -1.50
N LYS A 173 -12.31 5.38 -0.47
CA LYS A 173 -13.25 4.25 -0.44
C LYS A 173 -14.28 4.33 -1.55
N ASP A 174 -14.72 5.52 -1.93
CA ASP A 174 -15.65 5.67 -3.04
C ASP A 174 -14.96 5.51 -4.40
N ILE A 175 -13.67 5.87 -4.51
CA ILE A 175 -12.83 5.58 -5.69
C ILE A 175 -12.69 4.07 -5.88
N ASN A 176 -12.34 3.32 -4.84
CA ASN A 176 -12.19 1.86 -4.89
C ASN A 176 -13.49 1.16 -5.39
N LYS A 177 -14.66 1.68 -5.03
CA LYS A 177 -15.96 1.14 -5.49
C LYS A 177 -16.26 1.32 -6.98
N ILE A 178 -15.45 2.06 -7.74
CA ILE A 178 -15.69 2.33 -9.16
C ILE A 178 -15.71 1.05 -10.03
N ASP A 179 -15.16 -0.06 -9.53
CA ASP A 179 -15.17 -1.42 -10.11
C ASP A 179 -14.15 -1.60 -11.26
N ASP A 180 -13.00 -2.18 -10.89
CA ASP A 180 -11.77 -2.26 -11.67
C ASP A 180 -11.87 -3.18 -12.90
N ALA A 181 -12.81 -4.13 -12.89
CA ALA A 181 -12.95 -5.14 -13.94
C ALA A 181 -13.39 -4.56 -15.30
N THR A 182 -13.98 -3.36 -15.32
CA THR A 182 -14.49 -2.74 -16.56
C THR A 182 -13.50 -1.73 -17.16
N PHE A 183 -12.62 -1.13 -16.33
CA PHE A 183 -11.57 -0.22 -16.79
C PHE A 183 -10.34 -0.97 -17.30
N SER A 184 -10.05 -2.16 -16.75
CA SER A 184 -8.88 -2.98 -17.10
C SER A 184 -8.89 -3.53 -18.54
N THR A 185 -10.02 -3.49 -19.23
CA THR A 185 -10.17 -4.06 -20.60
C THR A 185 -10.15 -3.01 -21.72
N MET A 186 -9.96 -1.73 -21.39
CA MET A 186 -10.00 -0.67 -22.39
C MET A 186 -8.57 -0.23 -22.72
N ASP A 187 -8.13 -0.52 -23.95
CA ASP A 187 -7.00 0.16 -24.62
C ASP A 187 -7.39 1.63 -24.93
N GLU A 188 -7.94 2.34 -23.95
CA GLU A 188 -8.42 3.70 -24.06
C GLU A 188 -7.37 4.69 -23.52
N PRO A 189 -7.35 5.94 -24.00
CA PRO A 189 -6.38 6.96 -23.59
C PRO A 189 -6.32 7.12 -22.06
N PRO A 190 -5.16 7.54 -21.51
CA PRO A 190 -4.90 7.58 -20.06
C PRO A 190 -5.88 8.43 -19.25
N TYR A 191 -6.72 9.23 -19.90
CA TYR A 191 -7.71 10.10 -19.27
C TYR A 191 -9.09 9.44 -19.04
N GLN A 192 -9.24 8.17 -19.42
CA GLN A 192 -10.48 7.39 -19.31
C GLN A 192 -10.37 6.25 -18.29
N ASN A 193 -9.31 6.20 -17.49
CA ASN A 193 -9.07 5.14 -16.52
C ASN A 193 -9.25 5.61 -15.06
N ILE A 194 -9.24 4.64 -14.13
CA ILE A 194 -9.31 4.89 -12.70
C ILE A 194 -8.14 5.78 -12.19
N ASP A 195 -6.98 5.73 -12.86
CA ASP A 195 -5.81 6.54 -12.53
C ASP A 195 -6.11 8.04 -12.59
N SER A 196 -6.91 8.48 -13.58
CA SER A 196 -7.34 9.87 -13.70
C SER A 196 -8.16 10.35 -12.50
N VAL A 197 -8.99 9.47 -11.92
CA VAL A 197 -9.76 9.80 -10.72
C VAL A 197 -8.85 9.92 -9.50
N TYR A 198 -7.84 9.05 -9.40
CA TYR A 198 -6.82 9.18 -8.38
C TYR A 198 -5.96 10.44 -8.56
N ASP A 199 -5.64 10.84 -9.79
CA ASP A 199 -4.94 12.10 -10.07
C ASP A 199 -5.75 13.30 -9.62
N PHE A 200 -7.06 13.29 -9.89
CA PHE A 200 -7.96 14.32 -9.39
C PHE A 200 -8.02 14.35 -7.86
N PHE A 201 -8.03 13.19 -7.20
CA PHE A 201 -7.96 13.08 -5.75
C PHE A 201 -6.65 13.62 -5.18
N ARG A 202 -5.50 13.37 -5.83
CA ARG A 202 -4.17 13.84 -5.37
C ARG A 202 -4.09 15.36 -5.28
N VAL A 203 -4.81 16.09 -6.15
CA VAL A 203 -4.90 17.55 -6.08
C VAL A 203 -5.38 18.00 -4.69
N LEU A 204 -6.35 17.30 -4.08
CA LEU A 204 -6.82 17.62 -2.73
C LEU A 204 -5.74 17.38 -1.68
N VAL A 205 -5.01 16.27 -1.81
CA VAL A 205 -3.96 15.90 -0.87
C VAL A 205 -2.85 16.94 -0.88
N TYR A 206 -2.41 17.36 -2.07
CA TYR A 206 -1.40 18.41 -2.21
C TYR A 206 -1.91 19.77 -1.75
N ALA A 207 -3.15 20.12 -2.06
CA ALA A 207 -3.71 21.40 -1.61
C ALA A 207 -3.73 21.50 -0.08
N GLU A 208 -4.09 20.42 0.62
CA GLU A 208 -4.07 20.39 2.09
C GLU A 208 -2.65 20.51 2.68
N ASP A 209 -1.66 19.88 2.04
CA ASP A 209 -0.27 19.89 2.48
C ASP A 209 0.44 21.23 2.15
N ASP A 210 0.20 21.78 0.96
CA ASP A 210 0.79 23.04 0.49
C ASP A 210 0.26 24.23 1.28
N LEU A 211 -1.06 24.31 1.51
CA LEU A 211 -1.66 25.44 2.23
C LEU A 211 -1.15 25.58 3.66
N ALA A 212 -0.71 24.49 4.29
CA ALA A 212 -0.11 24.53 5.62
C ALA A 212 1.26 25.24 5.64
N LYS A 213 1.91 25.40 4.48
CA LYS A 213 3.27 25.93 4.32
C LYS A 213 3.31 27.35 3.73
N LEU A 214 2.22 27.78 3.11
CA LEU A 214 2.12 29.07 2.41
C LEU A 214 1.79 30.24 3.34
N SER A 215 2.24 31.44 2.97
CA SER A 215 1.75 32.66 3.61
C SER A 215 0.29 32.93 3.23
N LYS A 216 -0.40 33.81 3.97
CA LYS A 216 -1.81 34.12 3.73
C LYS A 216 -2.09 34.65 2.31
N ALA A 217 -1.19 35.44 1.75
CA ALA A 217 -1.35 35.99 0.41
C ALA A 217 -1.19 34.91 -0.67
N GLU A 218 -0.15 34.08 -0.54
CA GLU A 218 0.11 32.95 -1.45
C GLU A 218 -1.02 31.90 -1.36
N ALA A 219 -1.49 31.61 -0.16
CA ALA A 219 -2.60 30.68 0.07
C ALA A 219 -3.89 31.11 -0.64
N ASN A 220 -4.21 32.41 -0.65
CA ASN A 220 -5.40 32.91 -1.34
C ASN A 220 -5.28 32.77 -2.86
N THR A 221 -4.11 33.09 -3.44
CA THR A 221 -3.87 32.90 -4.87
C THR A 221 -3.91 31.42 -5.24
N TYR A 222 -3.22 30.58 -4.46
CA TYR A 222 -3.22 29.13 -4.65
C TYR A 222 -4.63 28.55 -4.64
N LYS A 223 -5.46 28.91 -3.65
CA LYS A 223 -6.86 28.47 -3.58
C LYS A 223 -7.66 28.81 -4.85
N VAL A 224 -7.47 30.00 -5.42
CA VAL A 224 -8.16 30.42 -6.64
C VAL A 224 -7.67 29.62 -7.85
N ASP A 225 -6.36 29.44 -7.98
CA ASP A 225 -5.77 28.67 -9.08
C ASP A 225 -6.20 27.20 -9.02
N THR A 226 -6.13 26.58 -7.83
CA THR A 226 -6.59 25.20 -7.61
C THR A 226 -8.09 25.06 -7.80
N TYR A 227 -8.90 26.07 -7.44
CA TYR A 227 -10.34 26.07 -7.70
C TYR A 227 -10.65 25.96 -9.20
N HIS A 228 -9.94 26.73 -10.04
CA HIS A 228 -10.11 26.66 -11.48
C HIS A 228 -9.73 25.29 -12.04
N LEU A 229 -8.60 24.74 -11.60
CA LEU A 229 -8.17 23.39 -11.98
C LEU A 229 -9.25 22.34 -11.64
N ILE A 230 -9.72 22.32 -10.40
CA ILE A 230 -10.68 21.31 -9.94
C ILE A 230 -12.03 21.47 -10.64
N LYS A 231 -12.45 22.70 -10.93
CA LYS A 231 -13.68 22.96 -11.68
C LYS A 231 -13.57 22.43 -13.10
N ASP A 232 -12.45 22.67 -13.77
CA ASP A 232 -12.22 22.22 -15.14
C ASP A 232 -12.16 20.68 -15.21
N ASP A 233 -11.48 20.03 -14.25
CA ASP A 233 -11.44 18.57 -14.13
C ASP A 233 -12.84 17.98 -13.87
N LEU A 234 -13.64 18.60 -12.99
CA LEU A 234 -15.02 18.16 -12.76
C LEU A 234 -15.87 18.24 -14.04
N GLU A 235 -15.73 19.31 -14.81
CA GLU A 235 -16.40 19.45 -16.11
C GLU A 235 -15.91 18.42 -17.13
N PHE A 236 -14.61 18.12 -17.12
CA PHE A 236 -14.01 17.09 -17.96
C PHE A 236 -14.65 15.72 -17.69
N PHE A 237 -14.68 15.26 -16.43
CA PHE A 237 -15.30 13.97 -16.07
C PHE A 237 -16.79 13.92 -16.45
N LYS A 238 -17.53 15.02 -16.25
CA LYS A 238 -18.96 15.08 -16.64
C LYS A 238 -19.21 14.89 -18.14
N LYS A 239 -18.26 15.30 -18.99
CA LYS A 239 -18.36 15.25 -20.45
C LYS A 239 -17.77 13.97 -21.06
N GLN A 240 -17.15 13.10 -20.26
CA GLN A 240 -16.56 11.85 -20.74
C GLN A 240 -17.61 10.85 -21.23
N ASN A 241 -17.24 10.08 -22.25
CA ASN A 241 -18.00 8.93 -22.73
C ASN A 241 -17.58 7.71 -21.92
N TYR A 242 -18.48 7.21 -21.08
CA TYR A 242 -18.24 6.05 -20.24
C TYR A 242 -18.81 4.78 -20.87
N PRO A 243 -18.20 3.61 -20.61
CA PRO A 243 -18.64 2.35 -21.19
C PRO A 243 -20.01 1.88 -20.69
N ASN A 244 -20.43 2.31 -19.50
CA ASN A 244 -21.80 2.13 -19.02
C ASN A 244 -22.23 3.24 -18.06
N GLU A 245 -23.55 3.41 -17.94
CA GLU A 245 -24.17 4.44 -17.08
C GLU A 245 -23.90 4.24 -15.58
N ASN A 246 -23.63 3.01 -15.13
CA ASN A 246 -23.30 2.75 -13.73
C ASN A 246 -21.92 3.33 -13.37
N ILE A 247 -20.92 3.10 -14.21
CA ILE A 247 -19.57 3.67 -14.07
C ILE A 247 -19.64 5.18 -14.16
N LYS A 248 -20.34 5.73 -15.15
CA LYS A 248 -20.58 7.18 -15.26
C LYS A 248 -21.14 7.76 -13.97
N LYS A 249 -22.15 7.12 -13.38
CA LYS A 249 -22.75 7.56 -12.13
C LYS A 249 -21.77 7.49 -10.96
N LYS A 250 -21.01 6.40 -10.83
CA LYS A 250 -19.99 6.25 -9.77
C LYS A 250 -18.90 7.30 -9.91
N VAL A 251 -18.29 7.44 -11.09
CA VAL A 251 -17.23 8.43 -11.35
C VAL A 251 -17.75 9.84 -11.10
N ASN A 252 -18.92 10.21 -11.63
CA ASN A 252 -19.52 11.53 -11.38
C ASN A 252 -19.81 11.79 -9.90
N THR A 253 -20.20 10.76 -9.15
CA THR A 253 -20.43 10.89 -7.70
C THR A 253 -19.11 11.15 -6.98
N VAL A 254 -18.06 10.39 -7.31
CA VAL A 254 -16.73 10.51 -6.71
C VAL A 254 -16.09 11.86 -7.04
N THR A 255 -16.11 12.27 -8.30
CA THR A 255 -15.54 13.56 -8.75
C THR A 255 -16.31 14.73 -8.14
N GLN A 256 -17.63 14.61 -7.98
CA GLN A 256 -18.41 15.60 -7.24
C GLN A 256 -18.07 15.62 -5.74
N ASN A 257 -17.81 14.47 -5.11
CA ASN A 257 -17.35 14.42 -3.72
C ASN A 257 -15.97 15.06 -3.53
N ILE A 258 -15.05 14.85 -4.48
CA ILE A 258 -13.73 15.52 -4.53
C ILE A 258 -13.92 17.04 -4.59
N TYR A 259 -14.76 17.53 -5.52
CA TYR A 259 -15.07 18.96 -5.63
C TYR A 259 -15.70 19.52 -4.35
N ASN A 260 -16.70 18.83 -3.78
CA ASN A 260 -17.36 19.28 -2.56
C ASN A 260 -16.39 19.35 -1.38
N TYR A 261 -15.49 18.37 -1.25
CA TYR A 261 -14.44 18.42 -0.23
C TYR A 261 -13.59 19.68 -0.35
N PHE A 262 -13.14 20.01 -1.57
CA PHE A 262 -12.38 21.23 -1.81
C PHE A 262 -13.15 22.49 -1.39
N MET A 263 -14.41 22.60 -1.79
CA MET A 263 -15.25 23.76 -1.46
C MET A 263 -15.51 23.92 0.04
N GLU A 264 -15.61 22.81 0.77
CA GLU A 264 -15.95 22.83 2.20
C GLU A 264 -14.74 22.95 3.13
N ASN A 265 -13.58 22.42 2.72
CA ASN A 265 -12.42 22.23 3.60
C ASN A 265 -11.20 23.04 3.17
N ILE A 266 -11.12 23.42 1.89
CA ILE A 266 -9.95 24.10 1.33
C ILE A 266 -10.25 25.55 1.00
N LEU A 267 -11.33 25.84 0.26
CA LEU A 267 -11.69 27.20 -0.15
C LEU A 267 -12.16 28.05 1.05
#